data_AF-E0NJ75-F1
#
_entry.id   AF-E0NJ75-F1
#
_cell.length_a   1.000
_cell.length_b   1.000
_cell.length_c   1.000
_cell.angle_alpha   90.00
_cell.angle_beta   90.00
_cell.angle_gamma   90.00
#
_symmetry.space_group_name_H-M   'P 1'
#
loop_
_entity.id
_entity.type
_entity.pdbx_description
1 polymer ?
#
loop_
_entity_poly.entity_id
_entity_poly.type
_entity_poly.pdbx_seq_one_letter_code
_entity_poly.pdbx_strand_id
1 'polypeptide(L)' 'MFLTQQDFAKEVQVAFSTVNRWEGGKAKPNLNAMKNIKEFCLKNDVDYSDVEEAWIDFEVRSKSK' A
#
# COMPACT_ATOMS: atom_id res chain seq x y z
N MET A 1 -14.05 -3.09 -7.05
CA MET A 1 -14.35 -3.19 -5.60
C MET A 1 -13.86 -1.91 -4.94
N PHE A 2 -14.65 -1.28 -4.07
CA PHE A 2 -14.22 -0.11 -3.30
C PHE A 2 -14.20 -0.46 -1.82
N LEU A 3 -13.05 -0.24 -1.18
CA LEU A 3 -12.85 -0.46 0.25
C LEU A 3 -12.59 0.87 0.93
N THR A 4 -13.05 0.99 2.18
CA THR A 4 -12.54 2.07 3.03
C THR A 4 -11.07 1.79 3.36
N GLN A 5 -10.29 2.83 3.68
CA GLN A 5 -8.92 2.66 4.19
C GLN A 5 -8.86 1.68 5.37
N GLN A 6 -9.89 1.66 6.23
CA GLN A 6 -9.94 0.77 7.40
C GLN A 6 -10.18 -0.68 6.99
N ASP A 7 -11.04 -0.93 6.01
CA ASP A 7 -11.30 -2.28 5.54
C ASP A 7 -10.11 -2.82 4.76
N PHE A 8 -9.48 -2.00 3.91
CA PHE A 8 -8.24 -2.37 3.24
C PHE A 8 -7.11 -2.67 4.24
N ALA A 9 -6.97 -1.86 5.30
CA ALA A 9 -5.97 -2.10 6.34
C ALA A 9 -6.14 -3.46 7.03
N LYS A 10 -7.39 -3.90 7.27
CA LYS A 10 -7.67 -5.24 7.81
C LYS A 10 -7.24 -6.34 6.84
N GLU A 11 -7.59 -6.20 5.56
CA GLU A 11 -7.25 -7.18 4.51
C GLU A 11 -5.75 -7.41 4.41
N VAL A 12 -4.95 -6.33 4.46
CA VAL A 12 -3.48 -6.41 4.33
C VAL A 12 -2.75 -6.46 5.68
N GLN A 13 -3.50 -6.62 6.78
CA GLN A 13 -3.02 -6.78 8.16
C GLN A 13 -2.09 -5.66 8.64
N VAL A 14 -2.48 -4.42 8.39
CA VAL A 14 -1.78 -3.22 8.89
C VAL A 14 -2.75 -2.33 9.68
N ALA A 15 -2.20 -1.36 10.41
CA ALA A 15 -3.02 -0.31 11.00
C ALA A 15 -3.56 0.64 9.91
N PHE A 16 -4.76 1.18 10.12
CA PHE A 16 -5.36 2.21 9.27
C PHE A 16 -4.41 3.41 9.02
N SER A 17 -3.69 3.84 10.07
CA SER A 17 -2.73 4.95 9.98
C SER A 17 -1.59 4.66 9.01
N THR A 18 -1.23 3.40 8.80
CA THR A 18 -0.22 2.97 7.84
C THR A 18 -0.69 3.21 6.40
N VAL A 19 -1.93 2.82 6.07
CA VAL A 19 -2.55 3.08 4.76
C VAL A 19 -2.64 4.58 4.49
N ASN A 20 -3.07 5.36 5.47
CA ASN A 20 -3.13 6.83 5.36
C ASN A 20 -1.75 7.47 5.08
N ARG A 21 -0.65 6.85 5.56
CA ARG A 21 0.70 7.33 5.23
C ARG A 21 1.13 6.97 3.81
N TRP A 22 0.71 5.82 3.28
CA TRP A 22 0.98 5.40 1.91
C TRP A 22 0.26 6.32 0.91
N GLU A 23 -1.04 6.52 1.10
CA GLU A 23 -1.84 7.43 0.26
C GLU A 23 -1.35 8.89 0.34
N GLY A 24 -0.85 9.29 1.51
CA GLY A 24 -0.22 10.60 1.69
C GLY A 24 1.20 10.72 1.12
N GLY A 25 1.75 9.67 0.50
CA GLY A 25 3.12 9.64 -0.03
C GLY A 25 4.21 9.80 1.03
N LYS A 26 3.90 9.57 2.31
CA LYS A 26 4.81 9.75 3.45
C LYS A 26 5.63 8.49 3.77
N ALA A 27 5.25 7.36 3.19
CA ALA A 27 5.92 6.08 3.34
C ALA A 27 5.49 5.15 2.22
N LYS A 28 6.30 4.13 1.93
CA LYS A 28 5.88 2.94 1.20
C LYS A 28 5.58 1.78 2.18
N PRO A 29 4.88 0.72 1.73
CA PRO A 29 4.72 -0.51 2.50
C PRO A 29 6.08 -1.15 2.86
N ASN A 30 6.13 -1.89 3.97
CA ASN A 30 7.29 -2.76 4.27
C ASN A 30 7.12 -4.11 3.57
N LEU A 31 8.13 -4.98 3.59
CA LEU A 31 8.10 -6.27 2.88
C LEU A 31 6.89 -7.16 3.25
N ASN A 32 6.51 -7.20 4.53
CA ASN A 32 5.33 -7.98 4.97
C ASN A 32 4.04 -7.39 4.39
N ALA A 33 3.89 -6.06 4.45
CA ALA A 33 2.74 -5.38 3.86
C ALA A 33 2.71 -5.51 2.34
N MET A 34 3.85 -5.42 1.65
CA MET A 34 3.95 -5.66 0.21
C MET A 34 3.47 -7.06 -0.16
N LYS A 35 3.91 -8.09 0.59
CA LYS A 35 3.45 -9.47 0.41
C LYS A 35 1.93 -9.59 0.60
N ASN A 36 1.39 -9.01 1.67
CA ASN A 36 -0.04 -9.06 1.95
C ASN A 36 -0.87 -8.33 0.89
N ILE A 37 -0.39 -7.19 0.38
CA ILE A 37 -1.02 -6.45 -0.72
C ILE A 37 -1.01 -7.31 -1.99
N LYS A 38 0.11 -7.95 -2.33
CA LYS A 38 0.20 -8.87 -3.47
C LYS A 38 -0.80 -10.02 -3.35
N GLU A 39 -0.87 -10.68 -2.19
CA GLU A 39 -1.84 -11.76 -1.96
C GLU A 39 -3.29 -11.26 -2.06
N PHE A 40 -3.58 -10.05 -1.57
CA PHE A 40 -4.90 -9.44 -1.70
C PHE A 40 -5.26 -9.18 -3.17
N CYS A 41 -4.35 -8.61 -3.97
CA CYS A 41 -4.55 -8.38 -5.40
C CYS A 41 -4.81 -9.69 -6.15
N LEU A 42 -3.97 -10.72 -5.94
CA LEU A 42 -4.12 -12.03 -6.58
C LEU A 42 -5.46 -12.70 -6.24
N LYS A 43 -5.93 -12.62 -4.99
CA LYS A 43 -7.23 -13.18 -4.59
C LYS A 43 -8.43 -12.50 -5.26
N ASN A 44 -8.26 -11.24 -5.67
CA ASN A 44 -9.31 -10.44 -6.28
C ASN A 44 -9.15 -10.28 -7.80
N ASP A 45 -8.22 -11.01 -8.42
CA ASP A 45 -7.88 -10.91 -9.84
C ASP A 45 -7.54 -9.47 -10.28
N VAL A 46 -6.78 -8.77 -9.43
CA VAL A 46 -6.31 -7.40 -9.66
C VAL A 46 -4.83 -7.44 -10.03
N ASP A 47 -4.48 -6.81 -11.14
CA ASP A 47 -3.08 -6.60 -11.50
C ASP A 47 -2.39 -5.66 -10.51
N TYR A 48 -1.16 -6.02 -10.10
CA TYR A 48 -0.38 -5.28 -9.12
C TYR A 48 0.97 -4.79 -9.65
N SER A 49 1.28 -5.01 -10.94
CA SER A 49 2.55 -4.61 -11.54
C SER A 49 2.85 -3.12 -11.39
N ASP A 50 1.87 -2.25 -11.61
CA ASP A 50 2.01 -0.79 -11.41
C ASP A 50 2.39 -0.43 -9.96
N VAL A 51 1.85 -1.18 -9.00
CA VAL A 51 2.13 -0.98 -7.56
C VAL A 51 3.55 -1.42 -7.22
N GLU A 52 4.00 -2.52 -7.82
CA GLU A 52 5.36 -3.04 -7.63
C GLU A 52 6.41 -2.07 -8.18
N GLU A 53 6.20 -1.55 -9.39
CA GLU A 53 7.05 -0.53 -10.01
C GLU A 53 7.11 0.74 -9.15
N ALA A 54 5.96 1.23 -8.69
CA ALA A 54 5.88 2.41 -7.82
C ALA A 54 6.66 2.27 -6.50
N TRP A 55 6.83 1.05 -5.98
CA TRP A 55 7.63 0.82 -4.78
C TRP A 55 9.14 0.80 -5.02
N ILE A 56 9.56 0.39 -6.22
CA ILE A 56 10.97 0.42 -6.66
C ILE A 56 11.41 1.87 -6.81
N ASP A 57 10.58 2.69 -7.45
CA ASP A 57 10.87 4.10 -7.75
C ASP A 57 10.49 5.06 -6.61
N PHE A 58 10.13 4.53 -5.44
CA PHE A 58 9.62 5.34 -4.34
C PHE A 58 10.71 6.23 -3.71
N GLU A 59 10.63 7.53 -4.00
CA GLU A 59 11.31 8.60 -3.28
C GLU A 59 10.38 9.17 -2.20
N VAL A 60 10.86 9.23 -0.94
CA VAL A 60 10.09 9.83 0.16
C VAL A 60 9.90 11.32 -0.16
N ARG A 61 8.66 11.81 -0.25
CA ARG A 61 8.39 13.26 -0.25
C ARG A 61 8.85 13.84 1.07
N SER A 62 10.10 14.27 1.14
CA SER A 62 10.57 15.15 2.19
C SER A 62 9.81 16.47 2.03
N LYS A 63 9.06 16.87 3.06
CA LYS A 63 8.55 18.24 3.08
C LYS A 63 9.77 19.17 3.15
N SER A 64 10.07 19.87 2.06
CA SER A 64 10.83 21.11 2.15
C SER A 64 10.02 22.08 3.01
N LYS A 65 10.59 22.40 4.18
CA LYS A 65 10.27 23.43 5.18
C LYS A 65 8.79 23.72 5.46
#